data_AF-A0AAN7JAI3-F1
#
_entry.id   AF-A0AAN7JAI3-F1
#
_cell.length_a   1.000
_cell.length_b   1.000
_cell.length_c   1.000
_cell.angle_alpha   90.00
_cell.angle_beta   90.00
_cell.angle_gamma   90.00
#
_symmetry.space_group_name_H-M   'P 1'
#
loop_
_entity.id
_entity.type
_entity.pdbx_description
1 polymer ?
#
loop_
_entity_poly.entity_id
_entity_poly.type
_entity_poly.pdbx_seq_one_letter_code
_entity_poly.pdbx_strand_id
1 'polypeptide(L)'
;MPNIQREITKKRETTLHIAAAANQEEFVKNLVERMSSDDITAKNTVGSTALAYAAATGNVNIAKVMLKKNRDLPNLGSGMKPLFTAALLEHYQMVEHLSRSTKTSEWDITEQTELFVTYARVGYYGQALEMMKVNSDLATAKNRFNDTALHVLARKHSAFVSKSQQGILRRHIDSFLGMKLKQDSKQIQAHELVKEICVRAYDVESLTVNQELSQSLFVAAEVGNVEFLIDLIRFDLELALKTDQTNRSIFHIAVKERHESIFNLLHEIGSFKDLIVENITNGGNNMLHLAAKLAPQHKLNAISGAALQLQQELLWFKEVEKVVKSSLKEMKNEAGETPYVLFATMHEELRKDGESWMRNTANSSMVVATLICSIIFTGQPTDGIKHSSENSNLELAFSVSSAIALFCSSTSLIMFLSILTSRYSYNDFLVSLPIKLMIGVASLFISIASMIVAFCASFNMKYHNHQ
;
A
#
# COMPACT_ATOMS: atom_id res chain seq x y z
N MET A 1 46.82 -5.91 -36.46
CA MET A 1 46.82 -6.06 -34.98
C MET A 1 46.23 -7.41 -34.64
N PRO A 2 46.65 -8.09 -33.55
CA PRO A 2 46.05 -9.35 -33.13
C PRO A 2 44.56 -9.14 -32.91
N ASN A 3 43.76 -10.12 -33.31
CA ASN A 3 42.30 -10.06 -33.39
C ASN A 3 41.67 -9.52 -32.09
N ILE A 4 41.34 -8.21 -32.06
CA ILE A 4 40.76 -7.51 -30.89
C ILE A 4 39.38 -8.09 -30.54
N GLN A 5 38.74 -8.79 -31.48
CA GLN A 5 37.45 -9.47 -31.29
C GLN A 5 37.55 -10.87 -30.67
N ARG A 6 38.69 -11.28 -30.11
CA ARG A 6 38.83 -12.65 -29.57
C ARG A 6 37.71 -12.95 -28.56
N GLU A 7 36.99 -14.03 -28.81
CA GLU A 7 36.02 -14.60 -27.89
C GLU A 7 36.78 -15.18 -26.68
N ILE A 8 36.46 -14.70 -25.48
CA ILE A 8 37.18 -15.03 -24.24
C ILE A 8 36.35 -15.87 -23.26
N THR A 9 35.07 -16.11 -23.56
CA THR A 9 34.18 -16.95 -22.73
C THR A 9 33.47 -18.02 -23.54
N LYS A 10 32.92 -19.03 -22.83
CA LYS A 10 32.07 -20.08 -23.43
C LYS A 10 30.78 -19.53 -24.07
N LYS A 11 30.36 -18.32 -23.71
CA LYS A 11 29.21 -17.63 -24.31
C LYS A 11 29.60 -16.77 -25.52
N ARG A 12 30.82 -16.94 -26.04
CA ARG A 12 31.36 -16.14 -27.16
C ARG A 12 31.36 -14.63 -26.86
N GLU A 13 31.54 -14.27 -25.60
CA GLU A 13 31.69 -12.86 -25.22
C GLU A 13 33.11 -12.40 -25.57
N THR A 14 33.21 -11.23 -26.20
CA THR A 14 34.49 -10.59 -26.52
C THR A 14 35.00 -9.77 -25.33
N THR A 15 36.27 -9.32 -25.39
CA THR A 15 36.83 -8.40 -24.39
C THR A 15 35.96 -7.17 -24.16
N LEU A 16 35.32 -6.64 -25.21
CA LEU A 16 34.44 -5.48 -25.09
C LEU A 16 33.16 -5.77 -24.29
N HIS A 17 32.57 -6.96 -24.44
CA HIS A 17 31.40 -7.37 -23.65
C HIS A 17 31.75 -7.38 -22.16
N ILE A 18 32.86 -8.02 -21.81
CA ILE A 18 33.31 -8.15 -20.41
C ILE A 18 33.71 -6.79 -19.84
N ALA A 19 34.39 -5.95 -20.61
CA ALA A 19 34.75 -4.60 -20.18
C ALA A 19 33.53 -3.71 -19.90
N ALA A 20 32.50 -3.80 -20.75
CA ALA A 20 31.23 -3.10 -20.55
C ALA A 20 30.48 -3.63 -19.32
N ALA A 21 30.45 -4.95 -19.13
CA ALA A 21 29.86 -5.61 -17.96
C ALA A 21 30.56 -5.23 -16.65
N ALA A 22 31.88 -5.15 -16.68
CA ALA A 22 32.73 -4.74 -15.56
C ALA A 22 32.72 -3.23 -15.31
N ASN A 23 31.96 -2.47 -16.12
CA ASN A 23 31.78 -1.03 -16.02
C ASN A 23 33.10 -0.22 -16.05
N GLN A 24 34.09 -0.68 -16.82
CA GLN A 24 35.42 -0.06 -16.90
C GLN A 24 35.46 1.02 -18.01
N GLU A 25 34.94 2.21 -17.72
CA GLU A 25 34.74 3.27 -18.72
C GLU A 25 36.01 3.62 -19.52
N GLU A 26 37.13 3.90 -18.84
CA GLU A 26 38.39 4.27 -19.49
C GLU A 26 38.94 3.13 -20.36
N PHE A 27 38.86 1.90 -19.86
CA PHE A 27 39.30 0.72 -20.61
C PHE A 27 38.43 0.53 -21.87
N VAL A 28 37.11 0.68 -21.75
CA VAL A 28 36.20 0.60 -22.91
C VAL A 28 36.51 1.70 -23.92
N LYS A 29 36.80 2.93 -23.47
CA LYS A 29 37.18 4.04 -24.36
C LYS A 29 38.44 3.71 -25.16
N ASN A 30 39.51 3.30 -24.48
CA ASN A 30 40.77 2.92 -25.12
C ASN A 30 40.60 1.74 -26.08
N LEU A 31 39.72 0.79 -25.74
CA LEU A 31 39.43 -0.38 -26.57
C LEU A 31 38.64 0.00 -27.83
N VAL A 32 37.55 0.78 -27.70
CA VAL A 32 36.68 1.20 -28.82
C VAL A 32 37.42 2.12 -29.81
N GLU A 33 38.37 2.93 -29.34
CA GLU A 33 39.23 3.75 -30.21
C GLU A 33 40.05 2.88 -31.17
N ARG A 34 40.50 1.71 -30.73
CA ARG A 34 41.34 0.76 -31.50
C ARG A 34 40.54 -0.25 -32.33
N MET A 35 39.23 -0.37 -32.09
CA MET A 35 38.33 -1.27 -32.82
C MET A 35 37.86 -0.65 -34.13
N SER A 36 37.47 -1.47 -35.11
CA SER A 36 36.72 -1.03 -36.29
C SER A 36 35.22 -0.84 -35.97
N SER A 37 34.45 -0.25 -36.90
CA SER A 37 32.98 -0.16 -36.79
C SER A 37 32.29 -1.51 -36.82
N ASP A 38 32.94 -2.52 -37.39
CA ASP A 38 32.41 -3.88 -37.51
C ASP A 38 32.75 -4.68 -36.26
N ASP A 39 33.94 -4.45 -35.68
CA ASP A 39 34.41 -5.14 -34.46
C ASP A 39 33.47 -4.94 -33.27
N ILE A 40 32.88 -3.74 -33.15
CA ILE A 40 31.98 -3.40 -32.04
C ILE A 40 30.61 -4.10 -32.15
N THR A 41 30.28 -4.66 -33.33
CA THR A 41 28.99 -5.31 -33.59
C THR A 41 28.96 -6.79 -33.19
N ALA A 42 30.08 -7.33 -32.71
CA ALA A 42 30.19 -8.73 -32.29
C ALA A 42 29.08 -9.11 -31.30
N LYS A 43 28.53 -10.31 -31.49
CA LYS A 43 27.41 -10.84 -30.71
C LYS A 43 27.86 -12.08 -29.93
N ASN A 44 27.37 -12.21 -28.70
CA ASN A 44 27.52 -13.44 -27.91
C ASN A 44 26.61 -14.58 -28.44
N THR A 45 26.63 -15.75 -27.81
CA THR A 45 25.81 -16.92 -28.21
C THR A 45 24.30 -16.67 -28.21
N VAL A 46 23.84 -15.71 -27.41
CA VAL A 46 22.41 -15.33 -27.31
C VAL A 46 22.09 -14.23 -28.32
N GLY A 47 23.07 -13.68 -29.04
CA GLY A 47 22.87 -12.60 -30.00
C GLY A 47 22.91 -11.20 -29.39
N SER A 48 23.40 -11.03 -28.16
CA SER A 48 23.52 -9.73 -27.47
C SER A 48 24.86 -9.07 -27.82
N THR A 49 24.86 -7.75 -27.98
CA THR A 49 26.06 -6.94 -28.25
C THR A 49 26.68 -6.40 -26.96
N ALA A 50 27.90 -5.88 -27.02
CA ALA A 50 28.54 -5.24 -25.85
C ALA A 50 27.76 -4.01 -25.34
N LEU A 51 26.99 -3.34 -26.21
CA LEU A 51 26.10 -2.25 -25.82
C LEU A 51 24.97 -2.72 -24.89
N ALA A 52 24.48 -3.96 -25.04
CA ALA A 52 23.48 -4.51 -24.13
C ALA A 52 24.04 -4.69 -22.71
N TYR A 53 25.34 -5.00 -22.58
CA TYR A 53 26.02 -5.08 -21.29
C TYR A 53 26.24 -3.69 -20.69
N ALA A 54 26.62 -2.70 -21.50
CA ALA A 54 26.70 -1.30 -21.06
C ALA A 54 25.32 -0.76 -20.61
N ALA A 55 24.26 -1.14 -21.32
CA ALA A 55 22.89 -0.85 -20.93
C ALA A 55 22.52 -1.53 -19.61
N ALA A 56 23.01 -2.76 -19.37
CA ALA A 56 22.77 -3.49 -18.14
C ALA A 56 23.42 -2.83 -16.91
N THR A 57 24.59 -2.20 -17.09
CA THR A 57 25.27 -1.45 -16.02
C THR A 57 24.75 -0.03 -15.86
N GLY A 58 23.95 0.47 -16.80
CA GLY A 58 23.42 1.83 -16.79
C GLY A 58 24.45 2.92 -17.10
N ASN A 59 25.68 2.55 -17.51
CA ASN A 59 26.73 3.54 -17.78
C ASN A 59 26.57 4.21 -19.15
N VAL A 60 25.94 5.38 -19.14
CA VAL A 60 25.65 6.18 -20.34
C VAL A 60 26.92 6.63 -21.06
N ASN A 61 28.05 6.83 -20.37
CA ASN A 61 29.29 7.25 -21.01
C ASN A 61 29.88 6.12 -21.86
N ILE A 62 29.87 4.90 -21.33
CA ILE A 62 30.26 3.71 -22.10
C ILE A 62 29.38 3.58 -23.34
N ALA A 63 28.06 3.71 -23.20
CA ALA A 63 27.14 3.67 -24.34
C ALA A 63 27.45 4.78 -25.37
N LYS A 64 27.66 6.04 -24.93
CA LYS A 64 28.02 7.16 -25.81
C LYS A 64 29.29 6.89 -26.61
N VAL A 65 30.32 6.34 -25.97
CA VAL A 65 31.59 5.98 -26.63
C VAL A 65 31.34 4.93 -27.72
N MET A 66 30.56 3.89 -27.43
CA MET A 66 30.22 2.86 -28.40
C MET A 66 29.37 3.41 -29.56
N LEU A 67 28.36 4.23 -29.27
CA LEU A 67 27.46 4.83 -30.26
C LEU A 67 28.14 5.86 -31.16
N LYS A 68 29.18 6.53 -30.66
CA LYS A 68 30.04 7.39 -31.49
C LYS A 68 30.76 6.59 -32.56
N LYS A 69 31.10 5.32 -32.28
CA LYS A 69 31.78 4.42 -33.21
C LYS A 69 30.83 3.79 -34.23
N ASN A 70 29.64 3.36 -33.78
CA ASN A 70 28.60 2.80 -34.64
C ASN A 70 27.22 3.20 -34.12
N ARG A 71 26.49 4.03 -34.88
CA ARG A 71 25.19 4.59 -34.48
C ARG A 71 24.05 3.57 -34.55
N ASP A 72 24.19 2.51 -35.35
CA ASP A 72 23.15 1.49 -35.54
C ASP A 72 23.19 0.40 -34.46
N LEU A 73 24.21 0.42 -33.61
CA LEU A 73 24.43 -0.56 -32.53
C LEU A 73 23.23 -0.80 -31.59
N PRO A 74 22.35 0.18 -31.26
CA PRO A 74 21.13 -0.08 -30.47
C PRO A 74 20.15 -1.05 -31.12
N ASN A 75 20.15 -1.11 -32.45
CA ASN A 75 19.23 -1.92 -33.25
C ASN A 75 19.83 -3.29 -33.62
N LEU A 76 21.12 -3.50 -33.34
CA LEU A 76 21.81 -4.75 -33.63
C LEU A 76 21.62 -5.77 -32.51
N GLY A 77 21.49 -7.03 -32.92
CA GLY A 77 21.35 -8.17 -32.00
C GLY A 77 19.97 -8.81 -32.08
N SER A 78 19.97 -10.13 -31.92
CA SER A 78 18.75 -10.97 -31.80
C SER A 78 18.52 -11.44 -30.36
N GLY A 79 19.43 -11.10 -29.45
CA GLY A 79 19.34 -11.41 -28.03
C GLY A 79 18.74 -10.24 -27.24
N MET A 80 19.25 -9.99 -26.04
CA MET A 80 18.80 -8.84 -25.27
C MET A 80 19.20 -7.54 -25.97
N LYS A 81 18.19 -6.79 -26.43
CA LYS A 81 18.41 -5.47 -27.04
C LYS A 81 18.74 -4.43 -25.96
N PRO A 82 19.69 -3.52 -26.22
CA PRO A 82 20.16 -2.56 -25.21
C PRO A 82 19.05 -1.74 -24.54
N LEU A 83 18.09 -1.23 -25.33
CA LEU A 83 16.99 -0.43 -24.78
C LEU A 83 16.09 -1.26 -23.85
N PHE A 84 15.78 -2.50 -24.22
CA PHE A 84 15.00 -3.41 -23.39
C PHE A 84 15.73 -3.72 -22.08
N THR A 85 17.04 -4.01 -22.14
CA THR A 85 17.85 -4.27 -20.93
C THR A 85 17.90 -3.05 -20.01
N ALA A 86 18.10 -1.86 -20.55
CA ALA A 86 18.09 -0.62 -19.76
C ALA A 86 16.74 -0.39 -19.08
N ALA A 87 15.64 -0.63 -19.79
CA ALA A 87 14.29 -0.48 -19.25
C ALA A 87 13.98 -1.51 -18.16
N LEU A 88 14.34 -2.78 -18.38
CA LEU A 88 14.13 -3.86 -17.43
C LEU A 88 14.87 -3.64 -16.10
N LEU A 89 16.05 -3.01 -16.17
CA LEU A 89 16.89 -2.69 -15.00
C LEU A 89 16.72 -1.25 -14.51
N GLU A 90 15.71 -0.54 -15.00
CA GLU A 90 15.30 0.79 -14.53
C GLU A 90 16.36 1.91 -14.67
N HIS A 91 17.28 1.77 -15.62
CA HIS A 91 18.34 2.75 -15.89
C HIS A 91 17.81 3.96 -16.66
N TYR A 92 17.10 4.87 -15.98
CA TYR A 92 16.37 5.99 -16.59
C TYR A 92 17.18 6.81 -17.59
N GLN A 93 18.40 7.24 -17.23
CA GLN A 93 19.25 8.03 -18.11
C GLN A 93 19.69 7.25 -19.36
N MET A 94 19.90 5.93 -19.22
CA MET A 94 20.23 5.05 -20.33
C MET A 94 19.03 4.85 -21.24
N VAL A 95 17.83 4.66 -20.70
CA VAL A 95 16.59 4.57 -21.47
C VAL A 95 16.37 5.85 -22.28
N GLU A 96 16.48 7.02 -21.66
CA GLU A 96 16.34 8.30 -22.37
C GLU A 96 17.37 8.44 -23.50
N HIS A 97 18.62 8.05 -23.23
CA HIS A 97 19.69 8.12 -24.21
C HIS A 97 19.46 7.17 -25.40
N LEU A 98 19.14 5.91 -25.14
CA LEU A 98 18.97 4.88 -26.17
C LEU A 98 17.65 5.02 -26.95
N SER A 99 16.59 5.54 -26.33
CA SER A 99 15.27 5.67 -26.99
C SER A 99 15.35 6.54 -28.25
N ARG A 100 16.22 7.55 -28.27
CA ARG A 100 16.36 8.47 -29.42
C ARG A 100 16.99 7.83 -30.67
N SER A 101 17.77 6.76 -30.50
CA SER A 101 18.50 6.08 -31.57
C SER A 101 17.97 4.67 -31.88
N THR A 102 17.05 4.17 -31.07
CA THR A 102 16.48 2.83 -31.22
C THR A 102 15.21 2.91 -32.06
N LYS A 103 15.12 2.08 -33.09
CA LYS A 103 13.95 1.97 -33.97
C LYS A 103 13.06 0.83 -33.52
N THR A 104 12.28 1.04 -32.47
CA THR A 104 11.38 0.02 -31.92
C THR A 104 10.31 -0.44 -32.91
N SER A 105 9.96 0.37 -33.91
CA SER A 105 9.03 0.01 -34.98
C SER A 105 9.53 -1.09 -35.92
N GLU A 106 10.85 -1.29 -36.00
CA GLU A 106 11.46 -2.35 -36.82
C GLU A 106 11.60 -3.68 -36.04
N TRP A 107 11.27 -3.69 -34.74
CA TRP A 107 11.31 -4.90 -33.92
C TRP A 107 10.11 -5.80 -34.21
N ASP A 108 10.21 -7.09 -33.91
CA ASP A 108 9.04 -7.96 -34.02
C ASP A 108 7.97 -7.60 -32.98
N ILE A 109 6.73 -8.00 -33.23
CA ILE A 109 5.59 -7.64 -32.36
C ILE A 109 5.76 -8.17 -30.92
N THR A 110 6.45 -9.30 -30.74
CA THR A 110 6.68 -9.89 -29.41
C THR A 110 7.67 -9.05 -28.63
N GLU A 111 8.79 -8.65 -29.26
CA GLU A 111 9.78 -7.74 -28.69
C GLU A 111 9.18 -6.38 -28.36
N GLN A 112 8.35 -5.84 -29.27
CA GLN A 112 7.63 -4.59 -29.02
C GLN A 112 6.70 -4.70 -27.81
N THR A 113 5.93 -5.78 -27.72
CA THR A 113 5.00 -6.03 -26.62
C THR A 113 5.73 -6.17 -25.28
N GLU A 114 6.83 -6.92 -25.24
CA GLU A 114 7.65 -7.08 -24.03
C GLU A 114 8.21 -5.74 -23.53
N LEU A 115 8.70 -4.89 -24.44
CA LEU A 115 9.18 -3.55 -24.08
C LEU A 115 8.04 -2.65 -23.59
N PHE A 116 6.90 -2.63 -24.30
CA PHE A 116 5.74 -1.82 -23.96
C PHE A 116 5.19 -2.16 -22.57
N VAL A 117 4.97 -3.44 -22.29
CA VAL A 117 4.50 -3.91 -20.97
C VAL A 117 5.56 -3.64 -19.89
N THR A 118 6.85 -3.74 -20.22
CA THR A 118 7.94 -3.38 -19.30
C THR A 118 7.94 -1.88 -18.97
N TYR A 119 7.69 -1.00 -19.96
CA TYR A 119 7.55 0.43 -19.71
C TYR A 119 6.39 0.75 -18.79
N ALA A 120 5.22 0.13 -18.98
CA ALA A 120 4.08 0.27 -18.07
C ALA A 120 4.43 -0.23 -16.64
N ARG A 121 5.16 -1.35 -16.53
CA ARG A 121 5.58 -1.94 -15.25
C ARG A 121 6.52 -1.04 -14.46
N VAL A 122 7.53 -0.49 -15.11
CA VAL A 122 8.59 0.29 -14.46
C VAL A 122 8.18 1.76 -14.29
N GLY A 123 7.25 2.25 -15.11
CA GLY A 123 6.75 3.63 -15.04
C GLY A 123 7.40 4.58 -16.05
N TYR A 124 7.79 4.06 -17.21
CA TYR A 124 8.20 4.84 -18.39
C TYR A 124 6.97 5.15 -19.26
N TYR A 125 5.96 5.78 -18.66
CA TYR A 125 4.65 5.99 -19.30
C TYR A 125 4.74 6.86 -20.56
N GLY A 126 5.57 7.90 -20.56
CA GLY A 126 5.82 8.71 -21.76
C GLY A 126 6.37 7.89 -22.92
N GLN A 127 7.35 7.01 -22.68
CA GLN A 127 7.89 6.13 -23.71
C GLN A 127 6.87 5.09 -24.18
N ALA A 128 6.03 4.56 -23.28
CA ALA A 128 4.93 3.67 -23.64
C ALA A 128 3.91 4.38 -24.55
N LEU A 129 3.54 5.62 -24.23
CA LEU A 129 2.65 6.45 -25.05
C LEU A 129 3.23 6.70 -26.45
N GLU A 130 4.50 7.08 -26.56
CA GLU A 130 5.16 7.26 -27.87
C GLU A 130 5.17 5.96 -28.68
N MET A 131 5.41 4.82 -28.03
CA MET A 131 5.42 3.52 -28.70
C MET A 131 4.03 3.13 -29.24
N MET A 132 2.99 3.41 -28.48
CA MET A 132 1.59 3.15 -28.87
C MET A 132 1.09 4.11 -29.96
N LYS A 133 1.64 5.34 -30.06
CA LYS A 133 1.36 6.23 -31.20
C LYS A 133 1.81 5.62 -32.53
N VAL A 134 2.90 4.87 -32.51
CA VAL A 134 3.46 4.20 -33.71
C VAL A 134 2.75 2.88 -33.99
N ASN A 135 2.46 2.09 -32.96
CA ASN A 135 1.78 0.80 -33.09
C ASN A 135 0.64 0.67 -32.07
N SER A 136 -0.60 0.84 -32.53
CA SER A 136 -1.81 0.78 -31.70
C SER A 136 -2.11 -0.61 -31.16
N ASP A 137 -1.69 -1.67 -31.85
CA ASP A 137 -2.02 -3.05 -31.51
C ASP A 137 -1.41 -3.47 -30.15
N LEU A 138 -0.40 -2.72 -29.70
CA LEU A 138 0.21 -2.86 -28.37
C LEU A 138 -0.76 -2.64 -27.22
N ALA A 139 -1.85 -1.87 -27.43
CA ALA A 139 -2.87 -1.63 -26.40
C ALA A 139 -3.47 -2.95 -25.86
N THR A 140 -3.66 -3.93 -26.73
CA THR A 140 -4.24 -5.24 -26.40
C THR A 140 -3.23 -6.39 -26.41
N ALA A 141 -1.98 -6.11 -26.75
CA ALA A 141 -0.96 -7.13 -26.88
C ALA A 141 -0.57 -7.73 -25.53
N LYS A 142 -0.31 -9.05 -25.55
CA LYS A 142 0.04 -9.83 -24.36
C LYS A 142 1.49 -10.24 -24.41
N ASN A 143 2.18 -10.02 -23.29
CA ASN A 143 3.54 -10.51 -23.13
C ASN A 143 3.58 -12.04 -22.93
N ARG A 144 4.78 -12.61 -22.75
CA ARG A 144 4.98 -14.05 -22.48
C ARG A 144 4.30 -14.59 -21.22
N PHE A 145 3.89 -13.71 -20.31
CA PHE A 145 3.15 -14.03 -19.09
C PHE A 145 1.63 -13.87 -19.27
N ASN A 146 1.17 -13.65 -20.50
CA ASN A 146 -0.22 -13.40 -20.84
C ASN A 146 -0.79 -12.11 -20.20
N ASP A 147 0.08 -11.18 -19.80
CA ASP A 147 -0.30 -9.88 -19.25
C ASP A 147 -0.28 -8.81 -20.36
N THR A 148 -1.34 -7.99 -20.40
CA THR A 148 -1.34 -6.71 -21.13
C THR A 148 -0.77 -5.59 -20.26
N ALA A 149 -0.56 -4.41 -20.84
CA ALA A 149 -0.17 -3.22 -20.05
C ALA A 149 -1.22 -2.86 -18.99
N LEU A 150 -2.52 -3.05 -19.27
CA LEU A 150 -3.59 -2.81 -18.30
C LEU A 150 -3.49 -3.73 -17.08
N HIS A 151 -3.18 -5.01 -17.26
CA HIS A 151 -2.99 -5.95 -16.15
C HIS A 151 -1.87 -5.50 -15.21
N VAL A 152 -0.77 -4.99 -15.77
CA VAL A 152 0.36 -4.49 -14.99
C VAL A 152 0.01 -3.18 -14.28
N LEU A 153 -0.68 -2.25 -14.96
CA LEU A 153 -1.13 -0.99 -14.37
C LEU A 153 -2.16 -1.22 -13.25
N ALA A 154 -3.08 -2.16 -13.43
CA ALA A 154 -4.06 -2.58 -12.43
C ALA A 154 -3.39 -2.98 -11.11
N ARG A 155 -2.27 -3.72 -11.16
CA ARG A 155 -1.50 -4.14 -9.98
C ARG A 155 -0.64 -3.03 -9.37
N LYS A 156 -0.42 -1.92 -10.07
CA LYS A 156 0.54 -0.87 -9.69
C LYS A 156 -0.14 0.36 -9.10
N HIS A 157 -0.66 0.23 -7.87
CA HIS A 157 -1.30 1.34 -7.15
C HIS A 157 -0.38 2.56 -7.00
N SER A 158 0.95 2.37 -6.85
CA SER A 158 1.92 3.47 -6.70
C SER A 158 2.07 4.37 -7.93
N ALA A 159 1.57 3.95 -9.09
CA ALA A 159 1.54 4.77 -10.31
C ALA A 159 0.51 5.90 -10.22
N PHE A 160 -0.57 5.68 -9.47
CA PHE A 160 -1.75 6.55 -9.45
C PHE A 160 -1.95 7.25 -8.10
N VAL A 161 -1.42 6.70 -7.01
CA VAL A 161 -1.56 7.30 -5.67
C VAL A 161 -0.73 8.58 -5.58
N SER A 162 -1.42 9.72 -5.47
CA SER A 162 -0.78 11.00 -5.13
C SER A 162 -0.19 10.91 -3.71
N LYS A 163 1.00 11.49 -3.50
CA LYS A 163 1.61 11.63 -2.17
C LYS A 163 0.69 12.34 -1.15
N SER A 164 -0.37 13.03 -1.61
CA SER A 164 -1.39 13.71 -0.78
C SER A 164 -2.37 12.80 -0.05
N GLN A 165 -2.50 11.52 -0.43
CA GLN A 165 -3.38 10.55 0.23
C GLN A 165 -2.71 9.82 1.41
N GLN A 166 -1.45 10.14 1.73
CA GLN A 166 -0.72 9.54 2.85
C GLN A 166 -1.15 10.11 4.22
N GLY A 167 -2.38 9.83 4.64
CA GLY A 167 -2.85 10.05 6.02
C GLY A 167 -2.99 11.51 6.46
N ILE A 168 -3.83 11.72 7.47
CA ILE A 168 -4.08 13.03 8.10
C ILE A 168 -2.76 13.63 8.64
N LEU A 169 -1.86 12.79 9.17
CA LEU A 169 -0.60 13.21 9.78
C LEU A 169 0.38 13.85 8.77
N ARG A 170 0.48 13.33 7.53
CA ARG A 170 1.40 13.90 6.53
C ARG A 170 0.87 15.20 5.93
N ARG A 171 -0.46 15.35 5.80
CA ARG A 171 -1.09 16.63 5.40
C ARG A 171 -0.74 17.76 6.36
N HIS A 172 -0.69 17.47 7.67
CA HIS A 172 -0.27 18.46 8.67
C HIS A 172 1.22 18.82 8.55
N ILE A 173 2.09 17.85 8.25
CA ILE A 173 3.53 18.08 8.03
C ILE A 173 3.78 18.92 6.75
N ASP A 174 3.10 18.58 5.64
CA ASP A 174 3.26 19.26 4.36
C ASP A 174 2.69 20.70 4.41
N SER A 175 1.61 20.91 5.18
CA SER A 175 1.05 22.24 5.48
C SER A 175 1.99 23.09 6.34
N PHE A 176 2.67 22.49 7.30
CA PHE A 176 3.62 23.18 8.18
C PHE A 176 4.91 23.56 7.44
N LEU A 177 5.32 22.79 6.43
CA LEU A 177 6.51 23.01 5.62
C LEU A 177 6.28 23.83 4.34
N GLY A 178 5.05 24.28 4.07
CA GLY A 178 4.75 25.13 2.91
C GLY A 178 5.03 24.47 1.55
N MET A 179 5.00 23.14 1.46
CA MET A 179 5.26 22.42 0.21
C MET A 179 4.00 22.35 -0.65
N LYS A 180 3.89 23.23 -1.65
CA LYS A 180 2.86 23.13 -2.70
C LYS A 180 3.10 21.85 -3.50
N LEU A 181 2.22 20.85 -3.36
CA LEU A 181 2.29 19.58 -4.07
C LEU A 181 2.05 19.80 -5.58
N LYS A 182 3.12 19.82 -6.36
CA LYS A 182 3.03 19.63 -7.83
C LYS A 182 2.60 18.18 -8.08
N GLN A 183 1.52 17.99 -8.82
CA GLN A 183 1.14 16.66 -9.33
C GLN A 183 2.34 16.07 -10.07
N ASP A 184 2.71 14.82 -9.74
CA ASP A 184 3.89 14.18 -10.32
C ASP A 184 3.65 13.97 -11.82
N SER A 185 4.56 14.45 -12.67
CA SER A 185 4.47 14.32 -14.13
C SER A 185 4.23 12.86 -14.55
N LYS A 186 4.79 11.90 -13.80
CA LYS A 186 4.58 10.46 -14.04
C LYS A 186 3.15 10.01 -13.79
N GLN A 187 2.48 10.55 -12.76
CA GLN A 187 1.10 10.19 -12.46
C GLN A 187 0.17 10.62 -13.60
N ILE A 188 0.35 11.83 -14.12
CA ILE A 188 -0.42 12.34 -15.26
C ILE A 188 -0.24 11.42 -16.46
N GLN A 189 1.00 11.04 -16.76
CA GLN A 189 1.29 10.12 -17.86
C GLN A 189 0.71 8.71 -17.64
N ALA A 190 0.61 8.24 -16.39
CA ALA A 190 -0.01 6.95 -16.08
C ALA A 190 -1.52 6.96 -16.40
N HIS A 191 -2.23 7.99 -15.94
CA HIS A 191 -3.66 8.18 -16.26
C HIS A 191 -3.88 8.34 -17.77
N GLU A 192 -3.02 9.12 -18.45
CA GLU A 192 -3.07 9.29 -19.90
C GLU A 192 -2.84 7.96 -20.64
N LEU A 193 -1.88 7.15 -20.20
CA LEU A 193 -1.62 5.83 -20.77
C LEU A 193 -2.83 4.89 -20.61
N VAL A 194 -3.46 4.84 -19.43
CA VAL A 194 -4.68 4.02 -19.22
C VAL A 194 -5.78 4.47 -20.17
N LYS A 195 -6.04 5.78 -20.24
CA LYS A 195 -7.07 6.34 -21.10
C LYS A 195 -6.83 6.00 -22.57
N GLU A 196 -5.62 6.20 -23.06
CA GLU A 196 -5.28 5.95 -24.45
C GLU A 196 -5.34 4.44 -24.77
N ILE A 197 -4.88 3.56 -23.86
CA ILE A 197 -5.07 2.11 -24.03
C ILE A 197 -6.57 1.77 -24.14
N CYS A 198 -7.42 2.33 -23.28
CA CYS A 198 -8.87 2.05 -23.30
C CYS A 198 -9.54 2.52 -24.61
N VAL A 199 -9.18 3.70 -25.12
CA VAL A 199 -9.69 4.21 -26.40
C VAL A 199 -9.29 3.28 -27.55
N ARG A 200 -8.01 2.93 -27.66
CA ARG A 200 -7.53 2.06 -28.75
C ARG A 200 -8.05 0.64 -28.66
N ALA A 201 -8.26 0.16 -27.44
CA ALA A 201 -8.88 -1.13 -27.17
C ALA A 201 -10.32 -1.17 -27.70
N TYR A 202 -11.10 -0.09 -27.54
CA TYR A 202 -12.50 -0.04 -27.97
C TYR A 202 -12.67 0.06 -29.50
N ASP A 203 -11.78 0.78 -30.18
CA ASP A 203 -11.79 0.90 -31.66
C ASP A 203 -11.66 -0.44 -32.40
N VAL A 204 -11.20 -1.49 -31.71
CA VAL A 204 -10.98 -2.83 -32.28
C VAL A 204 -12.25 -3.71 -32.23
N GLU A 205 -13.39 -3.23 -31.70
CA GLU A 205 -14.70 -3.91 -31.67
C GLU A 205 -14.66 -5.44 -31.43
N SER A 206 -13.79 -5.90 -30.52
CA SER A 206 -13.63 -7.33 -30.26
C SER A 206 -14.09 -7.71 -28.85
N LEU A 207 -14.90 -8.77 -28.77
CA LEU A 207 -15.32 -9.41 -27.51
C LEU A 207 -14.14 -9.74 -26.58
N THR A 208 -12.96 -9.99 -27.15
CA THR A 208 -11.73 -10.26 -26.40
C THR A 208 -11.27 -9.07 -25.56
N VAL A 209 -11.50 -7.84 -26.04
CA VAL A 209 -11.07 -6.61 -25.35
C VAL A 209 -11.88 -6.37 -24.08
N ASN A 210 -13.18 -6.58 -24.15
CA ASN A 210 -14.07 -6.44 -22.99
C ASN A 210 -13.67 -7.43 -21.88
N GLN A 211 -13.20 -8.63 -22.27
CA GLN A 211 -12.65 -9.60 -21.34
C GLN A 211 -11.36 -9.11 -20.66
N GLU A 212 -10.39 -8.55 -21.40
CA GLU A 212 -9.14 -8.04 -20.81
C GLU A 212 -9.36 -6.85 -19.87
N LEU A 213 -10.26 -5.94 -20.23
CA LEU A 213 -10.68 -4.82 -19.39
C LEU A 213 -11.32 -5.33 -18.09
N SER A 214 -12.26 -6.28 -18.21
CA SER A 214 -12.92 -6.90 -17.06
C SER A 214 -11.91 -7.61 -16.14
N GLN A 215 -10.96 -8.36 -16.70
CA GLN A 215 -9.92 -9.04 -15.91
C GLN A 215 -9.03 -8.04 -15.17
N SER A 216 -8.57 -6.99 -15.86
CA SER A 216 -7.76 -5.92 -15.25
C SER A 216 -8.53 -5.19 -14.14
N LEU A 217 -9.83 -4.99 -14.33
CA LEU A 217 -10.73 -4.40 -13.34
C LEU A 217 -10.79 -5.23 -12.05
N PHE A 218 -11.00 -6.55 -12.14
CA PHE A 218 -11.01 -7.40 -10.94
C PHE A 218 -9.66 -7.46 -10.24
N VAL A 219 -8.56 -7.54 -11.00
CA VAL A 219 -7.20 -7.51 -10.44
C VAL A 219 -6.95 -6.21 -9.67
N ALA A 220 -7.37 -5.06 -10.22
CA ALA A 220 -7.26 -3.77 -9.55
C ALA A 220 -8.09 -3.72 -8.25
N ALA A 221 -9.28 -4.34 -8.24
CA ALA A 221 -10.11 -4.45 -7.04
C ALA A 221 -9.47 -5.35 -5.97
N GLU A 222 -8.80 -6.43 -6.35
CA GLU A 222 -8.09 -7.32 -5.42
C GLU A 222 -6.92 -6.60 -4.73
N VAL A 223 -6.11 -5.84 -5.48
CA VAL A 223 -4.95 -5.14 -4.92
C VAL A 223 -5.29 -3.79 -4.26
N GLY A 224 -6.49 -3.25 -4.50
CA GLY A 224 -6.91 -1.95 -3.94
C GLY A 224 -6.50 -0.73 -4.77
N ASN A 225 -6.36 -0.85 -6.09
CA ASN A 225 -5.96 0.26 -6.97
C ASN A 225 -7.15 1.14 -7.37
N VAL A 226 -7.60 1.98 -6.42
CA VAL A 226 -8.82 2.80 -6.52
C VAL A 226 -8.79 3.76 -7.72
N GLU A 227 -7.70 4.49 -7.91
CA GLU A 227 -7.59 5.51 -8.95
C GLU A 227 -7.66 4.91 -10.36
N PHE A 228 -7.02 3.76 -10.57
CA PHE A 228 -7.14 2.99 -11.82
C PHE A 228 -8.58 2.52 -12.08
N LEU A 229 -9.28 2.05 -11.04
CA LEU A 229 -10.69 1.67 -11.16
C LEU A 229 -11.57 2.86 -11.53
N ILE A 230 -11.31 4.03 -10.94
CA ILE A 230 -12.04 5.27 -11.26
C ILE A 230 -11.83 5.62 -12.75
N ASP A 231 -10.61 5.51 -13.28
CA ASP A 231 -10.36 5.76 -14.70
C ASP A 231 -11.15 4.81 -15.61
N LEU A 232 -11.19 3.51 -15.30
CA LEU A 232 -11.93 2.53 -16.08
C LEU A 232 -13.45 2.73 -15.98
N ILE A 233 -13.99 2.98 -14.79
CA ILE A 233 -15.44 3.18 -14.57
C ILE A 233 -15.92 4.49 -15.22
N ARG A 234 -15.07 5.53 -15.24
CA ARG A 234 -15.37 6.78 -15.96
C ARG A 234 -15.32 6.60 -17.48
N PHE A 235 -14.49 5.69 -17.97
CA PHE A 235 -14.44 5.35 -19.39
C PHE A 235 -15.69 4.57 -19.81
N ASP A 236 -16.05 3.52 -19.06
CA ASP A 236 -17.25 2.73 -19.29
C ASP A 236 -17.88 2.30 -17.95
N LEU A 237 -19.05 2.87 -17.64
CA LEU A 237 -19.78 2.61 -16.40
C LEU A 237 -20.29 1.17 -16.32
N GLU A 238 -20.52 0.49 -17.45
CA GLU A 238 -20.99 -0.91 -17.46
C GLU A 238 -19.93 -1.87 -16.89
N LEU A 239 -18.66 -1.49 -16.90
CA LEU A 239 -17.59 -2.27 -16.27
C LEU A 239 -17.83 -2.47 -14.77
N ALA A 240 -18.42 -1.49 -14.07
CA ALA A 240 -18.73 -1.61 -12.65
C ALA A 240 -19.76 -2.72 -12.34
N LEU A 241 -20.57 -3.10 -13.34
CA LEU A 241 -21.60 -4.14 -13.24
C LEU A 241 -21.06 -5.53 -13.58
N LYS A 242 -19.85 -5.63 -14.16
CA LYS A 242 -19.27 -6.92 -14.51
C LYS A 242 -19.03 -7.76 -13.27
N THR A 243 -19.22 -9.06 -13.44
CA THR A 243 -18.97 -10.06 -12.42
C THR A 243 -17.88 -11.02 -12.86
N ASP A 244 -17.09 -11.49 -11.90
CA ASP A 244 -16.09 -12.51 -12.13
C ASP A 244 -16.75 -13.90 -12.31
N GLN A 245 -15.92 -14.95 -12.44
CA GLN A 245 -16.37 -16.34 -12.59
C GLN A 245 -17.17 -16.88 -11.38
N THR A 246 -17.10 -16.19 -10.24
CA THR A 246 -17.82 -16.52 -9.02
C THR A 246 -19.01 -15.60 -8.75
N ASN A 247 -19.44 -14.85 -9.76
CA ASN A 247 -20.50 -13.85 -9.69
C ASN A 247 -20.22 -12.68 -8.72
N ARG A 248 -18.94 -12.35 -8.48
CA ARG A 248 -18.51 -11.21 -7.66
C ARG A 248 -18.25 -9.99 -8.53
N SER A 249 -18.85 -8.86 -8.19
CA SER A 249 -18.41 -7.55 -8.72
C SER A 249 -17.16 -7.04 -8.00
N ILE A 250 -16.57 -5.95 -8.50
CA ILE A 250 -15.45 -5.26 -7.82
C ILE A 250 -15.75 -4.88 -6.38
N PHE A 251 -17.02 -4.62 -6.04
CA PHE A 251 -17.44 -4.24 -4.69
C PHE A 251 -17.48 -5.43 -3.74
N HIS A 252 -17.80 -6.63 -4.24
CA HIS A 252 -17.68 -7.87 -3.46
C HIS A 252 -16.22 -8.19 -3.13
N ILE A 253 -15.34 -7.98 -4.12
CA ILE A 253 -13.90 -8.12 -3.93
C ILE A 253 -13.40 -7.08 -2.91
N ALA A 254 -13.81 -5.82 -3.05
CA ALA A 254 -13.47 -4.77 -2.08
C ALA A 254 -13.93 -5.11 -0.66
N VAL A 255 -15.12 -5.69 -0.50
CA VAL A 255 -15.63 -6.16 0.80
C VAL A 255 -14.77 -7.27 1.39
N LYS A 256 -14.48 -8.29 0.59
CA LYS A 256 -13.64 -9.41 1.01
C LYS A 256 -12.22 -8.94 1.39
N GLU A 257 -11.61 -8.10 0.57
CA GLU A 257 -10.23 -7.65 0.72
C GLU A 257 -10.08 -6.41 1.63
N ARG A 258 -11.17 -5.87 2.22
CA ARG A 258 -11.18 -4.68 3.10
C ARG A 258 -10.67 -3.39 2.42
N HIS A 259 -11.09 -3.14 1.19
CA HIS A 259 -10.75 -1.91 0.47
C HIS A 259 -11.89 -0.90 0.59
N GLU A 260 -11.89 -0.15 1.71
CA GLU A 260 -12.93 0.85 2.04
C GLU A 260 -13.12 1.88 0.93
N SER A 261 -12.04 2.42 0.36
CA SER A 261 -12.12 3.43 -0.69
C SER A 261 -12.82 2.92 -1.96
N ILE A 262 -12.65 1.65 -2.33
CA ILE A 262 -13.36 1.04 -3.46
C ILE A 262 -14.82 0.80 -3.09
N PHE A 263 -15.08 0.28 -1.88
CA PHE A 263 -16.44 0.08 -1.39
C PHE A 263 -17.25 1.38 -1.39
N ASN A 264 -16.64 2.50 -0.98
CA ASN A 264 -17.31 3.80 -0.94
C ASN A 264 -17.73 4.31 -2.33
N LEU A 265 -17.08 3.88 -3.42
CA LEU A 265 -17.52 4.19 -4.80
C LEU A 265 -18.92 3.64 -5.09
N LEU A 266 -19.40 2.65 -4.33
CA LEU A 266 -20.73 2.08 -4.46
C LEU A 266 -21.83 3.14 -4.21
N HIS A 267 -21.54 4.14 -3.38
CA HIS A 267 -22.44 5.26 -3.13
C HIS A 267 -22.45 6.28 -4.28
N GLU A 268 -21.39 6.32 -5.09
CA GLU A 268 -21.21 7.29 -6.18
C GLU A 268 -21.87 6.82 -7.49
N ILE A 269 -21.97 5.50 -7.72
CA ILE A 269 -22.54 4.93 -8.96
C ILE A 269 -24.08 4.99 -9.04
N GLY A 270 -24.75 5.67 -8.09
CA GLY A 270 -26.19 5.91 -8.13
C GLY A 270 -27.04 4.63 -7.97
N SER A 271 -28.04 4.44 -8.84
CA SER A 271 -29.00 3.33 -8.77
C SER A 271 -28.41 1.97 -9.16
N PHE A 272 -27.28 1.95 -9.87
CA PHE A 272 -26.59 0.71 -10.27
C PHE A 272 -26.15 -0.14 -9.08
N LYS A 273 -25.95 0.48 -7.91
CA LYS A 273 -25.62 -0.23 -6.68
C LYS A 273 -26.67 -1.28 -6.29
N ASP A 274 -27.93 -1.06 -6.61
CA ASP A 274 -29.01 -1.98 -6.20
C ASP A 274 -28.90 -3.32 -6.94
N LEU A 275 -28.47 -3.30 -8.21
CA LEU A 275 -28.17 -4.50 -8.99
C LEU A 275 -26.95 -5.23 -8.43
N ILE A 276 -25.92 -4.48 -8.05
CA ILE A 276 -24.69 -5.05 -7.49
C ILE A 276 -24.95 -5.72 -6.15
N VAL A 277 -25.67 -5.07 -5.24
CA VAL A 277 -25.90 -5.58 -3.88
C VAL A 277 -26.73 -6.87 -3.86
N GLU A 278 -27.54 -7.10 -4.90
CA GLU A 278 -28.35 -8.32 -5.05
C GLU A 278 -27.57 -9.54 -5.58
N ASN A 279 -26.34 -9.35 -6.06
CA ASN A 279 -25.55 -10.46 -6.57
C ASN A 279 -25.20 -11.47 -5.47
N ILE A 280 -25.41 -12.74 -5.79
CA ILE A 280 -25.08 -13.87 -4.91
C ILE A 280 -23.93 -14.64 -5.56
N THR A 281 -22.85 -14.87 -4.81
CA THR A 281 -21.68 -15.59 -5.33
C THR A 281 -21.95 -17.08 -5.44
N ASN A 282 -21.12 -17.78 -6.20
CA ASN A 282 -21.03 -19.24 -6.14
C ASN A 282 -20.75 -19.63 -4.66
N GLY A 283 -21.58 -20.49 -4.05
CA GLY A 283 -21.58 -20.72 -2.60
C GLY A 283 -22.74 -20.07 -1.84
N GLY A 284 -23.65 -19.36 -2.52
CA GLY A 284 -24.82 -18.73 -1.90
C GLY A 284 -24.50 -17.51 -1.02
N ASN A 285 -23.28 -16.96 -1.12
CA ASN A 285 -22.87 -15.85 -0.27
C ASN A 285 -23.28 -14.51 -0.90
N ASN A 286 -23.99 -13.68 -0.16
CA ASN A 286 -24.12 -12.26 -0.50
C ASN A 286 -22.92 -11.44 0.01
N MET A 287 -22.91 -10.14 -0.28
CA MET A 287 -21.85 -9.22 0.15
C MET A 287 -21.59 -9.24 1.67
N LEU A 288 -22.62 -9.41 2.50
CA LEU A 288 -22.46 -9.44 3.96
C LEU A 288 -21.77 -10.72 4.45
N HIS A 289 -22.00 -11.85 3.79
CA HIS A 289 -21.23 -13.07 4.05
C HIS A 289 -19.73 -12.91 3.70
N LEU A 290 -19.40 -12.10 2.69
CA LEU A 290 -17.99 -11.81 2.38
C LEU A 290 -17.34 -10.91 3.44
N ALA A 291 -18.09 -9.96 4.01
CA ALA A 291 -17.65 -9.18 5.16
C ALA A 291 -17.50 -10.05 6.42
N ALA A 292 -18.25 -11.15 6.52
CA ALA A 292 -18.21 -12.09 7.63
C ALA A 292 -16.92 -12.94 7.72
N LYS A 293 -16.21 -13.11 6.60
CA LYS A 293 -14.93 -13.85 6.56
C LYS A 293 -13.82 -12.99 7.14
N LEU A 294 -12.83 -13.59 7.78
CA LEU A 294 -11.65 -12.90 8.29
C LEU A 294 -10.92 -12.09 7.20
N ALA A 295 -10.49 -10.87 7.55
CA ALA A 295 -9.66 -10.05 6.69
C ALA A 295 -8.34 -10.74 6.30
N PRO A 296 -7.72 -10.33 5.16
CA PRO A 296 -6.37 -10.75 4.82
C PRO A 296 -5.38 -10.50 5.96
N GLN A 297 -4.51 -11.49 6.23
CA GLN A 297 -3.64 -11.48 7.41
C GLN A 297 -2.81 -10.21 7.56
N HIS A 298 -2.30 -9.66 6.45
CA HIS A 298 -1.48 -8.44 6.47
C HIS A 298 -2.26 -7.19 6.91
N LYS A 299 -3.59 -7.15 6.68
CA LYS A 299 -4.46 -6.06 7.17
C LYS A 299 -4.86 -6.28 8.62
N LEU A 300 -5.16 -7.52 9.00
CA LEU A 300 -5.50 -7.86 10.38
C LEU A 300 -4.32 -7.58 11.33
N ASN A 301 -3.11 -8.00 10.94
CA ASN A 301 -1.89 -7.81 11.73
C ASN A 301 -1.41 -6.35 11.81
N ALA A 302 -1.93 -5.45 10.97
CA ALA A 302 -1.58 -4.02 11.03
C ALA A 302 -2.17 -3.33 12.27
N ILE A 303 -3.17 -3.94 12.91
CA ILE A 303 -3.84 -3.42 14.10
C ILE A 303 -3.26 -4.11 15.33
N SER A 304 -2.83 -3.32 16.31
CA SER A 304 -2.29 -3.81 17.57
C SER A 304 -3.39 -4.28 18.52
N GLY A 305 -3.32 -5.54 18.96
CA GLY A 305 -4.22 -6.10 19.98
C GLY A 305 -5.48 -6.74 19.39
N ALA A 306 -5.75 -7.98 19.79
CA ALA A 306 -6.84 -8.81 19.25
C ALA A 306 -8.23 -8.17 19.44
N ALA A 307 -8.45 -7.42 20.53
CA ALA A 307 -9.72 -6.75 20.78
C ALA A 307 -9.98 -5.60 19.78
N LEU A 308 -8.94 -4.85 19.41
CA LEU A 308 -9.04 -3.77 18.43
C LEU A 308 -9.16 -4.33 17.01
N GLN A 309 -8.49 -5.46 16.72
CA GLN A 309 -8.67 -6.21 15.48
C GLN A 309 -10.14 -6.63 15.32
N LEU A 310 -10.73 -7.27 16.34
CA LEU A 310 -12.13 -7.67 16.32
C LEU A 310 -13.08 -6.47 16.20
N GLN A 311 -12.80 -5.37 16.91
CA GLN A 311 -13.59 -4.15 16.79
C GLN A 311 -13.62 -3.64 15.36
N GLN A 312 -12.47 -3.60 14.67
CA GLN A 312 -12.41 -3.14 13.28
C GLN A 312 -13.22 -4.04 12.33
N GLU A 313 -13.13 -5.37 12.51
CA GLU A 313 -13.91 -6.31 11.70
C GLU A 313 -15.42 -6.17 11.95
N LEU A 314 -15.84 -5.90 13.19
CA LEU A 314 -17.23 -5.60 13.53
C LEU A 314 -17.71 -4.29 12.91
N LEU A 315 -16.89 -3.24 12.96
CA LEU A 315 -17.21 -1.96 12.32
C LEU A 315 -17.37 -2.14 10.81
N TRP A 316 -16.45 -2.87 10.16
CA TRP A 316 -16.55 -3.18 8.75
C TRP A 316 -17.81 -3.96 8.40
N PHE A 317 -18.11 -5.02 9.17
CA PHE A 317 -19.34 -5.78 9.00
C PHE A 317 -20.59 -4.90 9.10
N LYS A 318 -20.62 -3.97 10.06
CA LYS A 318 -21.72 -2.99 10.20
C LYS A 318 -21.80 -1.99 9.06
N GLU A 319 -20.68 -1.51 8.53
CA GLU A 319 -20.70 -0.62 7.36
C GLU A 319 -21.28 -1.31 6.14
N VAL A 320 -20.88 -2.56 5.86
CA VAL A 320 -21.46 -3.34 4.76
C VAL A 320 -22.94 -3.66 5.01
N GLU A 321 -23.31 -3.95 6.26
CA GLU A 321 -24.71 -4.22 6.65
C GLU A 321 -25.67 -3.05 6.37
N LYS A 322 -25.18 -1.80 6.38
CA LYS A 322 -26.01 -0.61 6.05
C LYS A 322 -26.46 -0.60 4.59
N VAL A 323 -25.66 -1.19 3.70
CA VAL A 323 -25.93 -1.18 2.24
C VAL A 323 -26.77 -2.38 1.82
N VAL A 324 -26.67 -3.49 2.54
CA VAL A 324 -27.37 -4.74 2.24
C VAL A 324 -28.85 -4.68 2.65
N LYS A 325 -29.74 -5.08 1.74
CA LYS A 325 -31.21 -5.12 1.97
C LYS A 325 -31.58 -6.09 3.08
N SER A 326 -32.66 -5.80 3.82
CA SER A 326 -33.08 -6.62 4.97
C SER A 326 -33.30 -8.10 4.65
N SER A 327 -33.82 -8.43 3.46
CA SER A 327 -34.00 -9.82 3.02
C SER A 327 -32.68 -10.60 2.89
N LEU A 328 -31.59 -9.92 2.53
CA LEU A 328 -30.28 -10.54 2.36
C LEU A 328 -29.54 -10.70 3.70
N LYS A 329 -29.91 -9.94 4.75
CA LYS A 329 -29.28 -10.05 6.07
C LYS A 329 -29.53 -11.39 6.76
N GLU A 330 -30.68 -12.00 6.47
CA GLU A 330 -31.09 -13.30 7.02
C GLU A 330 -31.00 -14.44 5.99
N MET A 331 -30.52 -14.13 4.78
CA MET A 331 -30.30 -15.15 3.75
C MET A 331 -29.24 -16.13 4.23
N LYS A 332 -29.48 -17.43 4.01
CA LYS A 332 -28.52 -18.49 4.30
C LYS A 332 -27.69 -18.78 3.06
N ASN A 333 -26.39 -18.97 3.24
CA ASN A 333 -25.51 -19.49 2.20
C ASN A 333 -25.75 -21.00 1.96
N GLU A 334 -24.99 -21.60 1.04
CA GLU A 334 -25.11 -23.04 0.74
C GLU A 334 -24.78 -23.94 1.95
N ALA A 335 -24.01 -23.45 2.92
CA ALA A 335 -23.73 -24.13 4.18
C ALA A 335 -24.85 -23.97 5.23
N GLY A 336 -25.91 -23.21 4.92
CA GLY A 336 -27.04 -22.98 5.82
C GLY A 336 -26.80 -21.89 6.87
N GLU A 337 -25.71 -21.13 6.77
CA GLU A 337 -25.32 -20.08 7.71
C GLU A 337 -25.83 -18.71 7.24
N THR A 338 -26.29 -17.87 8.18
CA THR A 338 -26.53 -16.45 7.89
C THR A 338 -25.21 -15.67 7.99
N PRO A 339 -25.11 -14.44 7.45
CA PRO A 339 -23.90 -13.63 7.53
C PRO A 339 -23.41 -13.44 8.97
N TYR A 340 -24.32 -13.21 9.93
CA TYR A 340 -23.97 -13.02 11.33
C TYR A 340 -23.46 -14.32 11.98
N VAL A 341 -24.09 -15.45 11.70
CA VAL A 341 -23.62 -16.76 12.19
C VAL A 341 -22.24 -17.06 11.65
N LEU A 342 -22.02 -16.87 10.35
CA LEU A 342 -20.71 -17.03 9.73
C LEU A 342 -19.65 -16.12 10.38
N PHE A 343 -19.99 -14.85 10.64
CA PHE A 343 -19.08 -13.90 11.30
C PHE A 343 -18.67 -14.42 12.68
N ALA A 344 -19.65 -14.82 13.50
CA ALA A 344 -19.41 -15.32 14.84
C ALA A 344 -18.56 -16.61 14.83
N THR A 345 -18.78 -17.51 13.88
CA THR A 345 -17.97 -18.73 13.74
C THR A 345 -16.53 -18.41 13.36
N MET A 346 -16.33 -17.55 12.35
CA MET A 346 -14.99 -17.21 11.84
C MET A 346 -14.14 -16.39 12.80
N HIS A 347 -14.77 -15.59 13.68
CA HIS A 347 -14.07 -14.68 14.59
C HIS A 347 -14.03 -15.18 16.04
N GLU A 348 -14.47 -16.40 16.33
CA GLU A 348 -14.56 -16.88 17.71
C GLU A 348 -13.19 -16.96 18.42
N GLU A 349 -12.15 -17.42 17.73
CA GLU A 349 -10.79 -17.41 18.28
C GLU A 349 -10.28 -15.98 18.52
N LEU A 350 -10.51 -15.07 17.56
CA LEU A 350 -10.15 -13.66 17.72
C LEU A 350 -10.91 -12.98 18.87
N ARG A 351 -12.16 -13.39 19.12
CA ARG A 351 -12.97 -12.94 20.27
C ARG A 351 -12.36 -13.40 21.59
N LYS A 352 -11.96 -14.67 21.70
CA LYS A 352 -11.28 -15.20 22.90
C LYS A 352 -9.95 -14.50 23.13
N ASP A 353 -9.16 -14.29 22.08
CA ASP A 353 -7.90 -13.56 22.17
C ASP A 353 -8.12 -12.09 22.57
N GLY A 354 -9.17 -11.46 22.03
CA GLY A 354 -9.57 -10.10 22.39
C GLY A 354 -10.01 -10.00 23.85
N GLU A 355 -10.78 -10.97 24.35
CA GLU A 355 -11.17 -11.06 25.75
C GLU A 355 -9.93 -11.22 26.66
N SER A 356 -9.05 -12.16 26.34
CA SER A 356 -7.80 -12.38 27.07
C SER A 356 -6.93 -11.12 27.10
N TRP A 357 -6.74 -10.49 25.95
CA TRP A 357 -5.98 -9.25 25.82
C TRP A 357 -6.56 -8.14 26.72
N MET A 358 -7.88 -7.90 26.65
CA MET A 358 -8.53 -6.87 27.45
C MET A 358 -8.46 -7.16 28.95
N ARG A 359 -8.67 -8.41 29.37
CA ARG A 359 -8.56 -8.82 30.78
C ARG A 359 -7.14 -8.60 31.31
N ASN A 360 -6.13 -9.00 30.55
CA ASN A 360 -4.73 -8.81 30.93
C ASN A 360 -4.37 -7.33 31.03
N THR A 361 -4.74 -6.52 30.02
CA THR A 361 -4.54 -5.07 30.06
C THR A 361 -5.25 -4.41 31.24
N ALA A 362 -6.49 -4.81 31.53
CA ALA A 362 -7.24 -4.29 32.67
C ALA A 362 -6.56 -4.66 33.99
N ASN A 363 -6.19 -5.93 34.20
CA ASN A 363 -5.49 -6.39 35.40
C ASN A 363 -4.18 -5.63 35.64
N SER A 364 -3.31 -5.53 34.62
CA SER A 364 -2.04 -4.80 34.73
C SER A 364 -2.26 -3.32 35.05
N SER A 365 -3.25 -2.69 34.42
CA SER A 365 -3.55 -1.27 34.62
C SER A 365 -4.19 -1.00 35.98
N MET A 366 -5.00 -1.92 36.50
CA MET A 366 -5.56 -1.85 37.86
C MET A 366 -4.45 -1.85 38.91
N VAL A 367 -3.42 -2.68 38.76
CA VAL A 367 -2.26 -2.70 39.67
C VAL A 367 -1.56 -1.34 39.69
N VAL A 368 -1.35 -0.72 38.52
CA VAL A 368 -0.73 0.61 38.44
C VAL A 368 -1.64 1.66 39.12
N ALA A 369 -2.94 1.63 38.86
CA ALA A 369 -3.90 2.53 39.49
C ALA A 369 -3.92 2.40 41.02
N THR A 370 -4.00 1.18 41.55
CA THR A 370 -4.00 0.94 43.01
C THR A 370 -2.70 1.37 43.68
N LEU A 371 -1.55 1.21 43.00
CA LEU A 371 -0.26 1.71 43.49
C LEU A 371 -0.24 3.24 43.56
N ILE A 372 -0.70 3.94 42.52
CA ILE A 372 -0.78 5.41 42.53
C ILE A 372 -1.70 5.88 43.65
N CYS A 373 -2.87 5.23 43.82
CA CYS A 373 -3.80 5.56 44.89
C CYS A 373 -3.15 5.41 46.28
N SER A 374 -2.45 4.30 46.49
CA SER A 374 -1.74 4.01 47.74
C SER A 374 -0.63 5.03 48.03
N ILE A 375 0.21 5.35 47.04
CA ILE A 375 1.33 6.30 47.19
C ILE A 375 0.82 7.70 47.57
N ILE A 376 -0.27 8.15 46.96
CA ILE A 376 -0.79 9.49 47.23
C ILE A 376 -1.48 9.56 48.58
N PHE A 377 -2.13 8.47 49.01
CA PHE A 377 -2.75 8.37 50.32
C PHE A 377 -1.70 8.36 51.46
N THR A 378 -0.58 7.65 51.28
CA THR A 378 0.52 7.63 52.26
C THR A 378 1.36 8.91 52.26
N GLY A 379 1.41 9.62 51.14
CA GLY A 379 2.15 10.88 50.99
C GLY A 379 1.47 12.11 51.59
N GLN A 380 0.26 11.99 52.17
CA GLN A 380 -0.42 13.12 52.80
C GLN A 380 0.28 13.55 54.09
N PRO A 381 0.56 14.85 54.29
CA PRO A 381 1.14 15.34 55.54
C PRO A 381 0.17 15.11 56.70
N THR A 382 0.60 14.35 57.71
CA THR A 382 -0.20 13.98 58.89
C THR A 382 -0.29 15.08 59.94
N ASP A 383 0.54 16.13 59.83
CA ASP A 383 0.63 17.20 60.81
C ASP A 383 -0.28 18.36 60.42
N GLY A 384 -1.16 18.76 61.34
CA GLY A 384 -2.07 19.89 61.19
C GLY A 384 -1.35 21.13 60.67
N ILE A 385 -1.87 21.66 59.58
CA ILE A 385 -1.37 22.80 58.80
C ILE A 385 -0.89 23.93 59.74
N LYS A 386 0.42 24.10 59.90
CA LYS A 386 1.01 25.37 60.34
C LYS A 386 1.24 26.19 59.08
N HIS A 387 0.34 27.15 58.83
CA HIS A 387 0.48 28.11 57.74
C HIS A 387 1.73 29.00 57.94
N SER A 388 2.88 28.61 57.37
CA SER A 388 3.94 29.56 57.05
C SER A 388 3.67 30.11 55.64
N SER A 389 3.50 31.43 55.53
CA SER A 389 2.98 32.10 54.33
C SER A 389 3.88 32.05 53.09
N GLU A 390 5.07 31.45 53.17
CA GLU A 390 6.09 31.53 52.11
C GLU A 390 5.97 30.45 51.01
N ASN A 391 5.22 29.36 51.22
CA ASN A 391 5.11 28.23 50.25
C ASN A 391 3.68 27.87 49.80
N SER A 392 2.72 28.78 49.96
CA SER A 392 1.28 28.53 49.67
C SER A 392 0.99 28.00 48.25
N ASN A 393 1.74 28.45 47.24
CA ASN A 393 1.56 28.00 45.86
C ASN A 393 2.00 26.54 45.65
N LEU A 394 3.09 26.11 46.30
CA LEU A 394 3.58 24.72 46.21
C LEU A 394 2.68 23.76 46.98
N GLU A 395 2.18 24.18 48.14
CA GLU A 395 1.17 23.43 48.93
C GLU A 395 -0.14 23.26 48.15
N LEU A 396 -0.63 24.34 47.54
CA LEU A 396 -1.82 24.28 46.68
C LEU A 396 -1.60 23.35 45.49
N ALA A 397 -0.45 23.46 44.80
CA ALA A 397 -0.11 22.61 43.67
C ALA A 397 -0.03 21.12 44.07
N PHE A 398 0.56 20.82 45.23
CA PHE A 398 0.60 19.46 45.78
C PHE A 398 -0.80 18.92 46.08
N SER A 399 -1.63 19.70 46.79
CA SER A 399 -2.97 19.27 47.20
C SER A 399 -3.89 19.03 45.99
N VAL A 400 -3.93 19.98 45.05
CA VAL A 400 -4.76 19.88 43.84
C VAL A 400 -4.31 18.71 42.97
N SER A 401 -3.00 18.57 42.73
CA SER A 401 -2.48 17.47 41.89
C SER A 401 -2.69 16.11 42.52
N SER A 402 -2.56 16.01 43.85
CA SER A 402 -2.87 14.78 44.61
C SER A 402 -4.34 14.40 44.50
N ALA A 403 -5.25 15.37 44.61
CA ALA A 403 -6.69 15.15 44.44
C ALA A 403 -7.01 14.65 43.02
N ILE A 404 -6.51 15.33 41.99
CA ILE A 404 -6.71 14.93 40.58
C ILE A 404 -6.19 13.50 40.37
N ALA A 405 -4.99 13.20 40.86
CA ALA A 405 -4.39 11.89 40.70
C ALA A 405 -5.21 10.79 41.39
N LEU A 406 -5.75 11.04 42.59
CA LEU A 406 -6.62 10.09 43.28
C LEU A 406 -7.92 9.84 42.52
N PHE A 407 -8.64 10.91 42.17
CA PHE A 407 -9.92 10.78 41.44
C PHE A 407 -9.73 10.05 40.11
N CYS A 408 -8.74 10.46 39.31
CA CYS A 408 -8.46 9.82 38.04
C CYS A 408 -7.98 8.36 38.21
N SER A 409 -7.23 8.04 39.26
CA SER A 409 -6.85 6.66 39.56
C SER A 409 -8.07 5.80 39.94
N SER A 410 -8.95 6.31 40.80
CA SER A 410 -10.20 5.64 41.17
C SER A 410 -11.12 5.45 39.96
N THR A 411 -11.26 6.45 39.10
CA THR A 411 -12.02 6.33 37.85
C THR A 411 -11.42 5.24 36.96
N SER A 412 -10.09 5.25 36.76
CA SER A 412 -9.37 4.20 36.03
C SER A 412 -9.66 2.81 36.59
N LEU A 413 -9.58 2.64 37.92
CA LEU A 413 -9.86 1.38 38.61
C LEU A 413 -11.29 0.88 38.36
N ILE A 414 -12.28 1.77 38.46
CA ILE A 414 -13.71 1.45 38.21
C ILE A 414 -13.89 1.01 36.75
N MET A 415 -13.28 1.70 35.80
CA MET A 415 -13.38 1.35 34.38
C MET A 415 -12.76 0.00 34.07
N PHE A 416 -11.56 -0.28 34.58
CA PHE A 416 -10.92 -1.58 34.38
C PHE A 416 -11.64 -2.72 35.11
N LEU A 417 -12.20 -2.47 36.29
CA LEU A 417 -13.07 -3.42 36.97
C LEU A 417 -14.34 -3.71 36.14
N SER A 418 -14.92 -2.68 35.50
CA SER A 418 -16.04 -2.84 34.58
C SER A 418 -15.69 -3.66 33.34
N ILE A 419 -14.44 -3.63 32.88
CA ILE A 419 -13.94 -4.50 31.79
C ILE A 419 -13.89 -5.96 32.28
N LEU A 420 -13.36 -6.21 33.47
CA LEU A 420 -13.25 -7.59 34.01
C LEU A 420 -14.61 -8.27 34.24
N THR A 421 -15.65 -7.49 34.52
CA THR A 421 -17.03 -7.98 34.75
C THR A 421 -17.91 -7.97 33.50
N SER A 422 -17.38 -7.57 32.34
CA SER A 422 -18.14 -7.55 31.08
C SER A 422 -18.38 -8.95 30.52
N ARG A 423 -19.41 -9.07 29.66
CA ARG A 423 -19.85 -10.36 29.07
C ARG A 423 -19.01 -10.83 27.88
N TYR A 424 -18.24 -9.93 27.25
CA TYR A 424 -17.43 -10.19 26.05
C TYR A 424 -18.22 -10.78 24.88
N SER A 425 -19.47 -10.32 24.71
CA SER A 425 -20.24 -10.57 23.49
C SER A 425 -19.72 -9.69 22.35
N TYR A 426 -19.99 -10.09 21.10
CA TYR A 426 -19.57 -9.30 19.92
C TYR A 426 -20.01 -7.83 19.97
N ASN A 427 -21.25 -7.56 20.40
CA ASN A 427 -21.74 -6.18 20.54
C ASN A 427 -20.98 -5.38 21.61
N ASP A 428 -20.43 -6.04 22.64
CA ASP A 428 -19.63 -5.36 23.65
C ASP A 428 -18.32 -4.83 23.04
N PHE A 429 -17.69 -5.58 22.14
CA PHE A 429 -16.46 -5.17 21.44
C PHE A 429 -16.65 -4.00 20.49
N LEU A 430 -17.87 -3.71 20.05
CA LEU A 430 -18.14 -2.64 19.08
C LEU A 430 -18.03 -1.24 19.71
N VAL A 431 -18.63 -1.05 20.89
CA VAL A 431 -18.74 0.25 21.55
C VAL A 431 -18.34 0.19 23.03
N SER A 432 -18.98 -0.69 23.80
CA SER A 432 -18.91 -0.70 25.27
C SER A 432 -17.49 -0.92 25.79
N LEU A 433 -16.83 -1.99 25.36
CA LEU A 433 -15.49 -2.38 25.80
C LEU A 433 -14.42 -1.36 25.37
N PRO A 434 -14.36 -0.91 24.10
CA PRO A 434 -13.44 0.14 23.66
C PRO A 434 -13.59 1.45 24.42
N ILE A 435 -14.83 1.93 24.64
CA ILE A 435 -15.07 3.16 25.41
C ILE A 435 -14.58 2.99 26.85
N LYS A 436 -14.88 1.85 27.49
CA LYS A 436 -14.39 1.59 28.84
C LYS A 436 -12.87 1.59 28.92
N LEU A 437 -12.21 0.97 27.94
CA LEU A 437 -10.76 0.93 27.85
C LEU A 437 -10.18 2.34 27.68
N MET A 438 -10.72 3.14 26.76
CA MET A 438 -10.27 4.51 26.53
C MET A 438 -10.39 5.38 27.78
N ILE A 439 -11.55 5.38 28.45
CA ILE A 439 -11.75 6.17 29.67
C ILE A 439 -10.79 5.70 30.78
N GLY A 440 -10.61 4.38 30.95
CA GLY A 440 -9.70 3.82 31.94
C GLY A 440 -8.25 4.23 31.70
N VAL A 441 -7.75 4.04 30.48
CA VAL A 441 -6.38 4.39 30.09
C VAL A 441 -6.15 5.90 30.16
N ALA A 442 -7.06 6.73 29.65
CA ALA A 442 -6.93 8.19 29.70
C ALA A 442 -6.88 8.70 31.14
N SER A 443 -7.77 8.19 32.01
CA SER A 443 -7.78 8.54 33.43
C SER A 443 -6.48 8.09 34.11
N LEU A 444 -5.93 6.92 33.75
CA LEU A 444 -4.66 6.46 34.29
C LEU A 444 -3.49 7.38 33.90
N PHE A 445 -3.41 7.82 32.65
CA PHE A 445 -2.37 8.76 32.22
C PHE A 445 -2.46 10.11 32.93
N ILE A 446 -3.67 10.66 33.10
CA ILE A 446 -3.89 11.89 33.85
C ILE A 446 -3.44 11.70 35.31
N SER A 447 -3.72 10.53 35.89
CA SER A 447 -3.31 10.20 37.25
C SER A 447 -1.78 10.13 37.40
N ILE A 448 -1.09 9.47 36.46
CA ILE A 448 0.37 9.39 36.46
C ILE A 448 1.00 10.79 36.35
N ALA A 449 0.52 11.62 35.42
CA ALA A 449 1.04 12.97 35.23
C ALA A 449 0.83 13.83 36.49
N SER A 450 -0.36 13.77 37.09
CA SER A 450 -0.70 14.51 38.30
C SER A 450 0.10 14.04 39.52
N MET A 451 0.37 12.73 39.62
CA MET A 451 1.24 12.17 40.66
C MET A 451 2.69 12.69 40.53
N ILE A 452 3.22 12.81 39.31
CA ILE A 452 4.55 13.38 39.07
C ILE A 452 4.60 14.86 39.52
N VAL A 453 3.58 15.65 39.19
CA VAL A 453 3.49 17.05 39.64
C VAL A 453 3.43 17.13 41.18
N ALA A 454 2.61 16.30 41.81
CA ALA A 454 2.53 16.22 43.27
C ALA A 454 3.89 15.85 43.89
N PHE A 455 4.59 14.87 43.31
CA PHE A 455 5.93 14.49 43.76
C PHE A 455 6.94 15.65 43.64
N CYS A 456 6.98 16.34 42.50
CA CYS A 456 7.87 17.49 42.31
C CYS A 456 7.56 18.63 43.29
N ALA A 457 6.27 18.94 43.54
CA ALA A 457 5.87 19.94 44.50
C ALA A 457 6.33 19.56 45.92
N SER A 458 6.07 18.32 46.35
CA SER A 458 6.48 17.80 47.66
C SER A 458 8.01 17.81 47.84
N PHE A 459 8.75 17.43 46.81
CA PHE A 459 10.21 17.46 46.82
C PHE A 459 10.76 18.87 47.01
N ASN A 460 10.24 19.85 46.26
CA ASN A 460 10.66 21.24 46.38
C ASN A 460 10.29 21.86 47.73
N MET A 461 9.12 21.52 48.29
CA MET A 461 8.73 21.93 49.65
C MET A 461 9.73 21.43 50.70
N LYS A 462 10.17 20.16 50.62
CA LYS A 462 11.18 19.62 51.53
C LYS A 462 12.55 20.31 51.37
N TYR A 463 12.95 20.64 50.14
CA TYR A 463 14.25 21.26 49.89
C TYR A 463 14.30 22.73 50.33
N HIS A 464 13.23 23.51 50.12
CA HIS A 464 13.16 24.91 50.58
C HIS A 464 13.05 25.04 52.10
N ASN A 465 12.53 24.04 52.81
CA ASN A 465 12.51 24.04 54.28
C ASN A 465 13.88 23.69 54.93
N HIS A 466 14.90 23.35 54.13
CA HIS A 466 16.26 23.01 54.59
C HIS A 466 17.32 24.08 54.25
N GLN A 467 16.92 25.21 53.65
CA GLN A 467 17.73 26.44 53.54
C GLN A 467 17.25 27.45 54.58
#